data_AF-M7XGJ9-F1
#
_entry.id   AF-M7XGJ9-F1
#
_cell.length_a   1.000
_cell.length_b   1.000
_cell.length_c   1.000
_cell.angle_alpha   90.00
_cell.angle_beta   90.00
_cell.angle_gamma   90.00
#
_symmetry.space_group_name_H-M   'P 1'
#
loop_
_entity.id
_entity.type
_entity.pdbx_description
1 polymer ?
#
loop_
_entity_poly.entity_id
_entity_poly.type
_entity_poly.pdbx_seq_one_letter_code
_entity_poly.pdbx_strand_id
1 'polypeptide(L)'
;MFFIRILGTLILLISGIPAKGQAELETATAGAAAEMGLRNMYHTISWGMSPLNPYLFDQDMGTVTYTVEEKGLEVIAQPKVLGTFNLKDKTFLWADQNASIDKRLSDRVAAFRQSVPMEYRKSKFRASTETGLSLLGLFGVHVDANATDYQRQDDTVIYFALMQIEVRGEGKILRTLPPKNHVSLVQDDATLNLVKEFLGKKCAISKLHFEDNLDLEKADEQMVELHLQFWANEDPYFFPALSWPCANDPKSILDWQVFTVEGGRKFVMFMNDLGYSRENRAYEIDPKATGKKLIINEY
;
A
#
# COMPACT_ATOMS: atom_id res chain seq x y z
N MET A 1 59.14 5.58 38.55
CA MET A 1 58.01 4.90 39.21
C MET A 1 56.78 5.20 38.36
N PHE A 2 56.32 4.21 37.59
CA PHE A 2 55.25 4.33 36.61
C PHE A 2 53.88 4.41 37.33
N PHE A 3 53.04 5.38 36.96
CA PHE A 3 51.61 5.32 37.20
C PHE A 3 50.87 5.62 35.91
N ILE A 4 50.44 4.56 35.24
CA ILE A 4 49.54 4.58 34.09
C ILE A 4 48.13 4.86 34.64
N ARG A 5 47.55 6.02 34.33
CA ARG A 5 46.12 6.28 34.50
C ARG A 5 45.39 5.69 33.29
N ILE A 6 44.82 4.50 33.44
CA ILE A 6 43.84 3.96 32.49
C ILE A 6 42.51 4.66 32.79
N LEU A 7 42.13 5.59 31.91
CA LEU A 7 40.81 6.19 31.86
C LEU A 7 39.89 5.20 31.14
N GLY A 8 39.17 4.38 31.91
CA GLY A 8 38.15 3.47 31.37
C GLY A 8 36.86 4.22 31.08
N THR A 9 36.59 4.53 29.82
CA THR A 9 35.28 5.02 29.37
C THR A 9 34.32 3.83 29.34
N LEU A 10 33.45 3.76 30.35
CA LEU A 10 32.32 2.84 30.39
C LEU A 10 31.25 3.34 29.40
N ILE A 11 31.24 2.80 28.18
CA ILE A 11 30.12 3.01 27.25
C ILE A 11 28.96 2.13 27.74
N LEU A 12 28.05 2.75 28.48
CA LEU A 12 26.75 2.18 28.82
C LEU A 12 25.88 2.19 27.56
N LEU A 13 25.93 1.10 26.79
CA LEU A 13 24.89 0.77 25.83
C LEU A 13 23.62 0.43 26.61
N ILE A 14 22.82 1.44 26.92
CA ILE A 14 21.44 1.26 27.35
C ILE A 14 20.66 0.87 26.10
N SER A 15 20.66 -0.42 25.77
CA SER A 15 19.66 -1.01 24.89
C SER A 15 18.30 -0.86 25.61
N GLY A 16 17.56 0.19 25.24
CA GLY A 16 16.24 0.46 25.77
C GLY A 16 15.33 -0.73 25.50
N ILE A 17 14.85 -1.37 26.57
CA ILE A 17 13.69 -2.23 26.50
C ILE A 17 12.53 -1.30 26.07
N PRO A 18 11.93 -1.46 24.88
CA PRO A 18 10.82 -0.62 24.49
C PRO A 18 9.75 -0.72 25.58
N ALA A 19 9.27 0.42 26.06
CA ALA A 19 8.17 0.46 27.01
C ALA A 19 7.03 -0.37 26.41
N LYS A 20 6.43 -1.27 27.21
CA LYS A 20 5.45 -2.27 26.75
C LYS A 20 4.38 -1.70 25.79
N GLY A 21 3.94 -0.46 26.01
CA GLY A 21 2.97 0.23 25.15
C GLY A 21 3.48 0.65 23.76
N GLN A 22 4.78 0.85 23.57
CA GLN A 22 5.36 1.20 22.27
C GLN A 22 5.40 -0.02 21.33
N ALA A 23 5.83 -1.19 21.83
CA ALA A 23 5.83 -2.43 21.05
C ALA A 23 4.40 -2.86 20.64
N GLU A 24 3.41 -2.66 21.53
CA GLU A 24 2.00 -2.89 21.23
C GLU A 24 1.49 -1.94 20.13
N LEU A 25 1.87 -0.66 20.15
CA LEU A 25 1.52 0.28 19.09
C LEU A 25 2.17 -0.11 17.74
N GLU A 26 3.46 -0.42 17.74
CA GLU A 26 4.19 -0.82 16.53
C GLU A 26 3.58 -2.07 15.90
N THR A 27 3.15 -3.03 16.72
CA THR A 27 2.46 -4.23 16.26
C THR A 27 1.08 -3.87 15.68
N ALA A 28 0.32 -2.99 16.35
CA ALA A 28 -0.98 -2.56 15.88
C ALA A 28 -0.90 -1.74 14.57
N THR A 29 0.07 -0.84 14.45
CA THR A 29 0.28 -0.05 13.22
C THR A 29 0.75 -0.93 12.08
N ALA A 30 1.64 -1.89 12.32
CA ALA A 30 2.07 -2.85 11.30
C ALA A 30 0.90 -3.71 10.79
N GLY A 31 0.09 -4.27 11.70
CA GLY A 31 -1.10 -5.04 11.34
C GLY A 31 -2.11 -4.21 10.55
N ALA A 32 -2.39 -2.98 10.99
CA ALA A 32 -3.33 -2.10 10.32
C ALA A 32 -2.82 -1.61 8.95
N ALA A 33 -1.51 -1.36 8.81
CA ALA A 33 -0.90 -1.01 7.54
C ALA A 33 -0.96 -2.17 6.55
N ALA A 34 -0.70 -3.40 6.99
CA ALA A 34 -0.85 -4.59 6.16
C ALA A 34 -2.30 -4.78 5.70
N GLU A 35 -3.27 -4.63 6.62
CA GLU A 35 -4.69 -4.76 6.29
C GLU A 35 -5.15 -3.67 5.30
N MET A 36 -4.84 -2.40 5.55
CA MET A 36 -5.18 -1.32 4.61
C MET A 36 -4.44 -1.46 3.29
N GLY A 37 -3.22 -2.01 3.29
CA GLY A 37 -2.48 -2.38 2.09
C GLY A 37 -3.26 -3.34 1.20
N LEU A 38 -3.81 -4.41 1.77
CA LEU A 38 -4.67 -5.36 1.05
C LEU A 38 -5.96 -4.70 0.54
N ARG A 39 -6.61 -3.90 1.38
CA ARG A 39 -7.85 -3.21 1.01
C ARG A 39 -7.62 -2.23 -0.14
N ASN A 40 -6.53 -1.46 -0.11
CA ASN A 40 -6.12 -0.60 -1.22
C ASN A 40 -5.83 -1.42 -2.48
N MET A 41 -5.10 -2.52 -2.34
CA MET A 41 -4.76 -3.41 -3.46
C MET A 41 -6.01 -3.98 -4.14
N TYR A 42 -7.07 -4.31 -3.39
CA TYR A 42 -8.34 -4.74 -3.96
C TYR A 42 -8.92 -3.70 -4.93
N HIS A 43 -8.88 -2.40 -4.58
CA HIS A 43 -9.41 -1.35 -5.47
C HIS A 43 -8.50 -1.10 -6.67
N THR A 44 -7.19 -1.22 -6.49
CA THR A 44 -6.23 -1.16 -7.61
C THR A 44 -6.52 -2.28 -8.62
N ILE A 45 -6.63 -3.53 -8.17
CA ILE A 45 -6.91 -4.68 -9.03
C ILE A 45 -8.29 -4.58 -9.68
N SER A 46 -9.32 -4.25 -8.90
CA SER A 46 -10.71 -4.31 -9.36
C SER A 46 -11.07 -3.12 -10.25
N TRP A 47 -10.61 -1.93 -9.89
CA TRP A 47 -11.10 -0.67 -10.48
C TRP A 47 -10.00 0.17 -11.11
N GLY A 48 -8.73 -0.25 -11.04
CA GLY A 48 -7.59 0.55 -11.52
C GLY A 48 -7.31 1.77 -10.63
N MET A 49 -7.88 1.82 -9.43
CA MET A 49 -7.69 2.93 -8.51
C MET A 49 -6.27 2.91 -7.94
N SER A 50 -5.53 3.98 -8.19
CA SER A 50 -4.12 4.17 -7.86
C SER A 50 -3.90 5.56 -7.26
N PRO A 51 -2.95 5.73 -6.32
CA PRO A 51 -2.57 7.05 -5.80
C PRO A 51 -2.10 8.03 -6.88
N LEU A 52 -1.73 7.54 -8.08
CA LEU A 52 -1.30 8.34 -9.21
C LEU A 52 -2.44 8.84 -10.11
N ASN A 53 -3.67 8.35 -9.91
CA ASN A 53 -4.80 8.81 -10.72
C ASN A 53 -5.06 10.31 -10.49
N PRO A 54 -5.51 11.04 -11.52
CA PRO A 54 -6.06 12.38 -11.35
C PRO A 54 -7.14 12.40 -10.26
N TYR A 55 -7.09 13.44 -9.44
CA TYR A 55 -7.78 13.48 -8.17
C TYR A 55 -8.45 14.84 -7.93
N LEU A 56 -9.66 14.82 -7.38
CA LEU A 56 -10.35 16.01 -6.89
C LEU A 56 -10.90 15.76 -5.47
N PHE A 57 -10.44 16.57 -4.51
CA PHE A 57 -11.01 16.60 -3.16
C PHE A 57 -11.96 17.78 -3.01
N ASP A 58 -13.25 17.50 -2.86
CA ASP A 58 -14.26 18.51 -2.62
C ASP A 58 -14.80 18.36 -1.19
N GLN A 59 -14.38 19.28 -0.31
CA GLN A 59 -14.82 19.27 1.08
C GLN A 59 -16.28 19.69 1.24
N ASP A 60 -16.79 20.55 0.36
CA ASP A 60 -18.15 21.06 0.43
C ASP A 60 -19.14 19.94 0.10
N MET A 61 -18.84 19.20 -0.99
CA MET A 61 -19.54 17.99 -1.39
C MET A 61 -19.24 16.80 -0.46
N GLY A 62 -18.09 16.82 0.23
CA GLY A 62 -17.64 15.73 1.08
C GLY A 62 -17.30 14.49 0.27
N THR A 63 -16.63 14.68 -0.86
CA THR A 63 -16.29 13.63 -1.81
C THR A 63 -14.85 13.73 -2.26
N VAL A 64 -14.34 12.59 -2.67
CA VAL A 64 -13.07 12.48 -3.36
C VAL A 64 -13.27 11.69 -4.65
N THR A 65 -12.84 12.26 -5.77
CA THR A 65 -13.05 11.68 -7.09
C THR A 65 -11.70 11.31 -7.71
N TYR A 66 -11.60 10.08 -8.19
CA TYR A 66 -10.49 9.55 -8.95
C TYR A 66 -10.93 9.29 -10.39
N THR A 67 -10.14 9.77 -11.35
CA THR A 67 -10.35 9.45 -12.78
C THR A 67 -9.43 8.32 -13.19
N VAL A 68 -9.99 7.18 -13.57
CA VAL A 68 -9.23 6.03 -14.06
C VAL A 68 -9.37 5.99 -15.58
N GLU A 69 -8.54 6.79 -16.25
CA GLU A 69 -8.62 7.04 -17.70
C GLU A 69 -8.53 5.75 -18.53
N GLU A 70 -7.59 4.87 -18.18
CA GLU A 70 -7.35 3.58 -18.86
C GLU A 70 -8.62 2.71 -18.94
N LYS A 71 -9.51 2.81 -17.94
CA LYS A 71 -10.75 2.04 -17.86
C LYS A 71 -12.00 2.87 -18.17
N GLY A 72 -11.84 4.16 -18.46
CA GLY A 72 -12.98 5.08 -18.62
C GLY A 72 -13.88 5.16 -17.38
N LEU A 73 -13.30 5.02 -16.18
CA LEU A 73 -14.05 4.99 -14.92
C LEU A 73 -13.87 6.29 -14.12
N GLU A 74 -14.92 6.65 -13.38
CA GLU A 74 -14.89 7.64 -12.32
C GLU A 74 -15.18 6.92 -10.99
N VAL A 75 -14.27 7.04 -10.03
CA VAL A 75 -14.41 6.44 -8.70
C VAL A 75 -14.60 7.55 -7.68
N ILE A 76 -15.78 7.60 -7.05
CA ILE A 76 -16.13 8.64 -6.08
C ILE A 76 -16.21 8.00 -4.69
N ALA A 77 -15.41 8.46 -3.75
CA ALA A 77 -15.46 8.00 -2.38
C ALA A 77 -15.91 9.10 -1.41
N GLN A 78 -16.47 8.68 -0.28
CA GLN A 78 -16.77 9.57 0.85
C GLN A 78 -15.59 9.53 1.84
N PRO A 79 -14.80 10.60 1.96
CA PRO A 79 -13.62 10.59 2.80
C PRO A 79 -13.96 10.87 4.27
N LYS A 80 -13.16 10.29 5.17
CA LYS A 80 -13.00 10.75 6.55
C LYS A 80 -11.57 11.20 6.76
N VAL A 81 -11.38 12.50 6.99
CA VAL A 81 -10.05 13.09 7.09
C VAL A 81 -9.50 12.83 8.48
N LEU A 82 -8.35 12.17 8.56
CA LEU A 82 -7.65 11.93 9.82
C LEU A 82 -6.98 13.21 10.32
N GLY A 83 -6.27 13.90 9.43
CA GLY A 83 -5.46 15.06 9.76
C GLY A 83 -4.55 15.47 8.62
N THR A 84 -3.72 16.47 8.91
CA THR A 84 -2.81 17.08 7.95
C THR A 84 -1.39 17.09 8.50
N PHE A 85 -0.39 16.83 7.65
CA PHE A 85 1.03 16.95 7.97
C PHE A 85 1.66 18.06 7.17
N ASN A 86 2.32 19.00 7.85
CA ASN A 86 3.07 20.07 7.20
C ASN A 86 4.51 19.62 6.92
N LEU A 87 4.90 19.60 5.64
CA LEU A 87 6.21 19.17 5.17
C LEU A 87 7.35 20.11 5.58
N LYS A 88 7.07 21.40 5.82
CA LYS A 88 8.05 22.42 6.17
C LYS A 88 8.43 22.37 7.65
N ASP A 89 7.44 22.35 8.54
CA ASP A 89 7.67 22.32 9.99
C ASP A 89 7.50 20.92 10.61
N LYS A 90 7.22 19.89 9.81
CA LYS A 90 7.13 18.50 10.28
C LYS A 90 6.09 18.33 11.40
N THR A 91 5.00 19.09 11.37
CA THR A 91 3.91 18.97 12.34
C THR A 91 2.72 18.22 11.77
N PHE A 92 2.15 17.33 12.58
CA PHE A 92 0.87 16.72 12.34
C PHE A 92 -0.21 17.49 13.13
N LEU A 93 -1.32 17.81 12.48
CA LEU A 93 -2.50 18.45 13.07
C LEU A 93 -3.72 17.56 12.80
N TRP A 94 -4.40 17.15 13.87
CA TRP A 94 -5.60 16.34 13.77
C TRP A 94 -6.76 17.10 13.12
N ALA A 95 -7.57 16.42 12.31
CA ALA A 95 -8.67 17.05 11.59
C ALA A 95 -9.77 17.58 12.54
N ASP A 96 -10.00 16.95 13.69
CA ASP A 96 -10.93 17.48 14.70
C ASP A 96 -10.43 18.77 15.38
N GLN A 97 -9.15 19.11 15.17
CA GLN A 97 -8.49 20.30 15.69
C GLN A 97 -8.10 21.29 14.58
N ASN A 98 -8.43 20.98 13.33
CA ASN A 98 -8.14 21.80 12.16
C ASN A 98 -9.42 22.49 11.69
N ALA A 99 -9.53 23.80 11.92
CA ALA A 99 -10.72 24.59 11.56
C ALA A 99 -10.96 24.67 10.04
N SER A 100 -9.94 24.38 9.22
CA SER A 100 -10.04 24.36 7.76
C SER A 100 -10.62 23.05 7.20
N ILE A 101 -10.86 22.05 8.06
CA ILE A 101 -11.49 20.79 7.67
C ILE A 101 -12.96 20.81 8.10
N ASP A 102 -13.87 20.48 7.18
CA ASP A 102 -15.29 20.36 7.51
C ASP A 102 -15.49 19.31 8.63
N LYS A 103 -16.21 19.69 9.69
CA LYS A 103 -16.50 18.84 10.84
C LYS A 103 -17.17 17.51 10.47
N ARG A 104 -17.95 17.46 9.39
CA ARG A 104 -18.59 16.23 8.90
C ARG A 104 -17.56 15.21 8.40
N LEU A 105 -16.40 15.66 7.97
CA LEU A 105 -15.30 14.82 7.50
C LEU A 105 -14.41 14.32 8.65
N SER A 106 -14.50 14.92 9.84
CA SER A 106 -13.66 14.60 11.01
C SER A 106 -14.42 14.07 12.23
N ASP A 107 -15.72 13.77 12.09
CA ASP A 107 -16.65 13.36 13.17
C ASP A 107 -16.22 12.14 14.01
N ARG A 108 -15.30 11.31 13.51
CA ARG A 108 -14.73 10.15 14.25
C ARG A 108 -13.33 10.38 14.82
N VAL A 109 -12.66 11.46 14.41
CA VAL A 109 -11.23 11.68 14.69
C VAL A 109 -10.99 11.98 16.17
N ALA A 110 -11.86 12.75 16.81
CA ALA A 110 -11.71 13.06 18.23
C ALA A 110 -11.72 11.79 19.11
N ALA A 111 -12.61 10.83 18.82
CA ALA A 111 -12.68 9.55 19.53
C ALA A 111 -11.44 8.70 19.27
N PHE A 112 -11.02 8.57 18.00
CA PHE A 112 -9.80 7.85 17.63
C PHE A 112 -8.54 8.46 18.26
N ARG A 113 -8.43 9.79 18.28
CA ARG A 113 -7.32 10.51 18.92
C ARG A 113 -7.21 10.17 20.41
N GLN A 114 -8.29 9.82 21.10
CA GLN A 114 -8.22 9.38 22.50
C GLN A 114 -7.76 7.92 22.66
N SER A 115 -7.87 7.09 21.61
CA SER A 115 -7.42 5.68 21.66
C SER A 115 -5.93 5.50 21.38
N VAL A 116 -5.26 6.45 20.74
CA VAL A 116 -3.80 6.38 20.47
C VAL A 116 -2.97 6.72 21.72
N PRO A 117 -1.65 6.43 21.75
CA PRO A 117 -0.77 6.81 22.86
C PRO A 117 -0.74 8.30 23.17
N MET A 118 -0.45 8.63 24.43
CA MET A 118 -0.60 9.97 25.00
C MET A 118 0.19 11.05 24.25
N GLU A 119 1.37 10.70 23.74
CA GLU A 119 2.24 11.57 22.96
C GLU A 119 1.58 12.08 21.66
N TYR A 120 0.68 11.29 21.07
CA TYR A 120 -0.04 11.64 19.84
C TYR A 120 -1.37 12.35 20.09
N ARG A 121 -1.87 12.38 21.35
CA ARG A 121 -3.21 12.95 21.65
C ARG A 121 -3.26 14.48 21.59
N LYS A 122 -2.11 15.16 21.61
CA LYS A 122 -2.03 16.62 21.52
C LYS A 122 -2.67 17.09 20.21
N SER A 123 -3.30 18.28 20.21
CA SER A 123 -3.95 18.81 19.00
C SER A 123 -3.01 18.88 17.81
N LYS A 124 -1.74 19.20 18.07
CA LYS A 124 -0.64 19.13 17.11
C LYS A 124 0.62 18.57 17.75
N PHE A 125 1.44 17.87 16.99
CA PHE A 125 2.70 17.29 17.44
C PHE A 125 3.72 17.19 16.30
N ARG A 126 5.01 17.08 16.65
CA ARG A 126 6.07 16.83 15.65
C ARG A 126 6.02 15.37 15.24
N ALA A 127 6.11 15.12 13.94
CA ALA A 127 5.96 13.79 13.37
C ALA A 127 6.79 13.65 12.08
N SER A 128 6.74 12.46 11.49
CA SER A 128 7.18 12.21 10.13
C SER A 128 6.00 11.79 9.24
N THR A 129 6.23 11.68 7.94
CA THR A 129 5.25 11.11 6.99
C THR A 129 4.90 9.67 7.35
N GLU A 130 5.87 8.87 7.80
CA GLU A 130 5.68 7.48 8.21
C GLU A 130 4.78 7.38 9.45
N THR A 131 4.90 8.35 10.36
CA THR A 131 4.00 8.46 11.51
C THR A 131 2.57 8.74 11.04
N GLY A 132 2.39 9.66 10.09
CA GLY A 132 1.09 9.97 9.49
C GLY A 132 0.44 8.76 8.80
N LEU A 133 1.22 8.01 8.02
CA LEU A 133 0.77 6.78 7.35
C LEU A 133 0.41 5.68 8.37
N SER A 134 1.18 5.53 9.44
CA SER A 134 0.90 4.55 10.50
C SER A 134 -0.41 4.86 11.22
N LEU A 135 -0.64 6.14 11.55
CA LEU A 135 -1.89 6.59 12.15
C LEU A 135 -3.06 6.46 11.18
N LEU A 136 -2.84 6.68 9.88
CA LEU A 136 -3.85 6.50 8.84
C LEU A 136 -4.27 5.03 8.71
N GLY A 137 -3.33 4.09 8.73
CA GLY A 137 -3.63 2.66 8.75
C GLY A 137 -4.54 2.28 9.92
N LEU A 138 -4.13 2.66 11.14
CA LEU A 138 -4.91 2.44 12.35
C LEU A 138 -6.31 3.08 12.27
N PHE A 139 -6.40 4.31 11.77
CA PHE A 139 -7.67 5.00 11.63
C PHE A 139 -8.58 4.30 10.62
N GLY A 140 -8.04 3.87 9.47
CA GLY A 140 -8.78 3.13 8.46
C GLY A 140 -9.42 1.86 9.02
N VAL A 141 -8.68 1.06 9.79
CA VAL A 141 -9.23 -0.10 10.52
C VAL A 141 -10.28 0.34 11.53
N HIS A 142 -10.01 1.38 12.32
CA HIS A 142 -10.93 1.88 13.36
C HIS A 142 -12.29 2.29 12.82
N VAL A 143 -12.34 2.86 11.61
CA VAL A 143 -13.60 3.28 10.96
C VAL A 143 -14.12 2.26 9.95
N ASP A 144 -13.50 1.08 9.85
CA ASP A 144 -13.80 0.02 8.86
C ASP A 144 -13.85 0.53 7.41
N ALA A 145 -12.88 1.37 7.04
CA ALA A 145 -12.83 1.99 5.73
C ALA A 145 -12.59 0.98 4.59
N ASN A 146 -13.12 1.26 3.40
CA ASN A 146 -12.81 0.49 2.20
C ASN A 146 -11.34 0.55 1.80
N ALA A 147 -10.69 1.66 2.09
CA ALA A 147 -9.31 1.96 1.72
C ALA A 147 -8.82 3.18 2.50
N THR A 148 -7.54 3.49 2.39
CA THR A 148 -6.97 4.75 2.86
C THR A 148 -6.13 5.38 1.77
N ASP A 149 -6.04 6.71 1.79
CA ASP A 149 -5.21 7.45 0.85
C ASP A 149 -4.69 8.74 1.51
N TYR A 150 -3.71 9.35 0.87
CA TYR A 150 -3.17 10.63 1.26
C TYR A 150 -2.81 11.44 0.04
N GLN A 151 -2.99 12.76 0.13
CA GLN A 151 -2.71 13.65 -0.98
C GLN A 151 -1.92 14.86 -0.54
N ARG A 152 -0.96 15.24 -1.39
CA ARG A 152 -0.13 16.42 -1.17
C ARG A 152 -0.76 17.63 -1.84
N GLN A 153 -0.94 18.69 -1.06
CA GLN A 153 -1.31 20.02 -1.52
C GLN A 153 -0.27 21.01 -0.99
N ASP A 154 0.59 21.50 -1.88
CA ASP A 154 1.74 22.36 -1.57
C ASP A 154 2.67 21.72 -0.51
N ASP A 155 2.79 22.38 0.65
CA ASP A 155 3.58 21.93 1.80
C ASP A 155 2.74 21.08 2.79
N THR A 156 1.54 20.67 2.43
CA THR A 156 0.64 19.91 3.31
C THR A 156 0.31 18.54 2.71
N VAL A 157 0.34 17.50 3.53
CA VAL A 157 -0.19 16.17 3.19
C VAL A 157 -1.48 15.95 3.98
N ILE A 158 -2.57 15.64 3.30
CA ILE A 158 -3.88 15.33 3.89
C ILE A 158 -4.02 13.81 3.93
N TYR A 159 -4.32 13.23 5.09
CA TYR A 159 -4.53 11.79 5.26
C TYR A 159 -6.00 11.52 5.47
N PHE A 160 -6.58 10.56 4.73
CA PHE A 160 -8.00 10.28 4.80
C PHE A 160 -8.33 8.82 4.51
N ALA A 161 -9.37 8.33 5.19
CA ALA A 161 -9.93 7.01 4.98
C ALA A 161 -11.10 7.11 3.99
N LEU A 162 -11.23 6.13 3.10
CA LEU A 162 -12.27 6.05 2.09
C LEU A 162 -13.41 5.18 2.60
N MET A 163 -14.56 5.79 2.86
CA MET A 163 -15.72 5.10 3.41
C MET A 163 -16.50 4.42 2.29
N GLN A 164 -17.69 4.90 1.92
CA GLN A 164 -18.41 4.39 0.76
C GLN A 164 -17.68 4.76 -0.54
N ILE A 165 -17.60 3.83 -1.48
CA ILE A 165 -17.03 4.05 -2.82
C ILE A 165 -18.09 3.75 -3.89
N GLU A 166 -18.31 4.68 -4.81
CA GLU A 166 -19.12 4.50 -6.01
C GLU A 166 -18.21 4.44 -7.23
N VAL A 167 -18.34 3.37 -8.01
CA VAL A 167 -17.64 3.21 -9.29
C VAL A 167 -18.64 3.51 -10.40
N ARG A 168 -18.27 4.44 -11.28
CA ARG A 168 -19.09 4.89 -12.40
C ARG A 168 -18.37 4.67 -13.73
N GLY A 169 -19.13 4.29 -14.75
CA GLY A 169 -18.68 4.21 -16.14
C GLY A 169 -19.75 4.80 -17.04
N GLU A 170 -19.34 5.64 -18.00
CA GLU A 170 -20.27 6.35 -18.90
C GLU A 170 -21.38 7.12 -18.14
N GLY A 171 -21.05 7.69 -16.98
CA GLY A 171 -21.98 8.43 -16.12
C GLY A 171 -23.00 7.58 -15.35
N LYS A 172 -22.92 6.25 -15.41
CA LYS A 172 -23.80 5.33 -14.66
C LYS A 172 -23.05 4.68 -13.51
N ILE A 173 -23.74 4.50 -12.38
CA ILE A 173 -23.21 3.74 -11.25
C ILE A 173 -23.15 2.26 -11.64
N LEU A 174 -21.95 1.70 -11.69
CA LEU A 174 -21.70 0.28 -11.94
C LEU A 174 -21.71 -0.52 -10.63
N ARG A 175 -21.14 0.07 -9.57
CA ARG A 175 -20.99 -0.58 -8.26
C ARG A 175 -21.00 0.46 -7.15
N THR A 176 -21.60 0.12 -6.02
CA THR A 176 -21.47 0.84 -4.76
C THR A 176 -20.92 -0.12 -3.72
N LEU A 177 -19.82 0.27 -3.08
CA LEU A 177 -19.11 -0.52 -2.08
C LEU A 177 -19.33 0.13 -0.71
N PRO A 178 -20.03 -0.54 0.23
CA PRO A 178 -20.13 -0.05 1.59
C PRO A 178 -18.77 -0.15 2.31
N PRO A 179 -18.52 0.65 3.37
CA PRO A 179 -17.30 0.53 4.17
C PRO A 179 -17.25 -0.83 4.85
N LYS A 180 -16.37 -1.70 4.35
CA LYS A 180 -16.06 -3.03 4.90
C LYS A 180 -14.77 -3.56 4.28
N ASN A 181 -14.24 -4.64 4.86
CA ASN A 181 -13.21 -5.43 4.21
C ASN A 181 -13.79 -6.29 3.06
N HIS A 182 -13.19 -6.23 1.88
CA HIS A 182 -13.55 -7.05 0.70
C HIS A 182 -12.49 -8.11 0.35
N VAL A 183 -11.45 -8.21 1.17
CA VAL A 183 -10.40 -9.23 1.03
C VAL A 183 -10.53 -10.30 2.09
N SER A 184 -10.06 -11.50 1.78
CA SER A 184 -9.90 -12.59 2.74
C SER A 184 -8.49 -13.17 2.62
N LEU A 185 -7.74 -13.12 3.72
CA LEU A 185 -6.42 -13.75 3.81
C LEU A 185 -6.56 -15.28 3.75
N VAL A 186 -5.63 -15.91 3.04
CA VAL A 186 -5.60 -17.36 2.86
C VAL A 186 -4.19 -17.86 3.16
N GLN A 187 -4.08 -18.97 3.89
CA GLN A 187 -2.82 -19.69 4.02
C GLN A 187 -2.68 -20.63 2.82
N ASP A 188 -1.72 -20.35 1.95
CA ASP A 188 -1.49 -21.13 0.72
C ASP A 188 -0.01 -21.05 0.33
N ASP A 189 0.81 -21.85 1.03
CA ASP A 189 2.26 -21.86 0.82
C ASP A 189 2.66 -22.29 -0.59
N ALA A 190 1.86 -23.15 -1.24
CA ALA A 190 2.12 -23.59 -2.60
C ALA A 190 2.03 -22.41 -3.58
N THR A 191 0.95 -21.64 -3.49
CA THR A 191 0.75 -20.44 -4.30
C THR A 191 1.80 -19.38 -4.01
N LEU A 192 2.13 -19.18 -2.73
CA LEU A 192 3.18 -18.24 -2.32
C LEU A 192 4.55 -18.63 -2.90
N ASN A 193 4.93 -19.91 -2.80
CA ASN A 193 6.20 -20.40 -3.30
C ASN A 193 6.30 -20.33 -4.83
N LEU A 194 5.18 -20.54 -5.53
CA LEU A 194 5.11 -20.37 -6.98
C LEU A 194 5.50 -18.94 -7.40
N VAL A 195 4.94 -17.92 -6.74
CA VAL A 195 5.24 -16.52 -7.05
C VAL A 195 6.66 -16.14 -6.65
N LYS A 196 7.18 -16.67 -5.54
CA LYS A 196 8.58 -16.50 -5.15
C LYS A 196 9.54 -17.10 -6.19
N GLU A 197 9.24 -18.28 -6.71
CA GLU A 197 10.04 -18.91 -7.76
C GLU A 197 10.04 -18.07 -9.05
N PHE A 198 8.85 -17.63 -9.49
CA PHE A 198 8.74 -16.75 -10.65
C PHE A 198 9.57 -15.48 -10.46
N LEU A 199 9.39 -14.77 -9.34
CA LEU A 199 10.13 -13.54 -9.06
C LEU A 199 11.64 -13.78 -9.00
N GLY A 200 12.09 -14.89 -8.41
CA GLY A 200 13.51 -15.26 -8.42
C GLY A 200 14.08 -15.42 -9.83
N LYS A 201 13.36 -16.12 -10.71
CA LYS A 201 13.74 -16.28 -12.13
C LYS A 201 13.70 -14.95 -12.88
N LYS A 202 12.69 -14.12 -12.62
CA LYS A 202 12.54 -12.76 -13.17
C LYS A 202 13.76 -11.91 -12.81
N CYS A 203 14.11 -11.83 -11.53
CA CYS A 203 15.27 -11.06 -11.06
C CYS A 203 16.58 -11.54 -11.67
N ALA A 204 16.75 -12.84 -11.92
CA ALA A 204 17.94 -13.39 -12.58
C ALA A 204 18.09 -12.85 -14.01
N ILE A 205 17.00 -12.78 -14.80
CA ILE A 205 17.03 -12.22 -16.15
C ILE A 205 17.34 -10.72 -16.11
N SER A 206 16.72 -9.97 -15.19
CA SER A 206 17.04 -8.54 -15.02
C SER A 206 18.49 -8.30 -14.62
N LYS A 207 19.07 -9.17 -13.78
CA LYS A 207 20.47 -9.11 -13.41
C LYS A 207 21.38 -9.34 -14.62
N LEU A 208 21.09 -10.33 -15.45
CA LEU A 208 21.84 -10.60 -16.68
C LEU A 208 21.84 -9.38 -17.62
N HIS A 209 20.70 -8.68 -17.72
CA HIS A 209 20.58 -7.46 -18.51
C HIS A 209 21.45 -6.32 -17.98
N PHE A 210 21.40 -6.05 -16.68
CA PHE A 210 22.08 -4.89 -16.09
C PHE A 210 23.56 -5.11 -15.77
N GLU A 211 23.96 -6.33 -15.41
CA GLU A 211 25.33 -6.63 -14.97
C GLU A 211 26.13 -7.39 -16.03
N ASP A 212 25.48 -8.28 -16.78
CA ASP A 212 26.15 -9.23 -17.68
C ASP A 212 25.95 -8.92 -19.18
N ASN A 213 25.49 -7.70 -19.50
CA ASN A 213 25.25 -7.19 -20.86
C ASN A 213 24.31 -8.06 -21.74
N LEU A 214 23.30 -8.70 -21.15
CA LEU A 214 22.21 -9.27 -21.95
C LEU A 214 21.47 -8.13 -22.66
N ASP A 215 21.42 -8.16 -23.99
CA ASP A 215 20.70 -7.17 -24.76
C ASP A 215 19.22 -7.10 -24.36
N LEU A 216 18.63 -5.90 -24.40
CA LEU A 216 17.26 -5.65 -23.95
C LEU A 216 16.25 -6.54 -24.68
N GLU A 217 16.38 -6.71 -26.00
CA GLU A 217 15.47 -7.52 -26.82
C GLU A 217 15.47 -8.98 -26.34
N LYS A 218 16.66 -9.54 -26.11
CA LYS A 218 16.81 -10.92 -25.60
C LYS A 218 16.30 -11.09 -24.17
N ALA A 219 16.44 -10.05 -23.36
CA ALA A 219 16.01 -10.10 -21.98
C ALA A 219 14.47 -10.01 -21.89
N ASP A 220 13.85 -9.23 -22.78
CA ASP A 220 12.40 -9.19 -22.97
C ASP A 220 11.87 -10.54 -23.46
N GLU A 221 12.48 -11.13 -24.50
CA GLU A 221 12.13 -12.48 -24.99
C GLU A 221 12.16 -13.53 -23.87
N GLN A 222 13.23 -13.56 -23.07
CA GLN A 222 13.35 -14.50 -21.95
C GLN A 222 12.28 -14.29 -20.88
N MET A 223 11.81 -13.06 -20.71
CA MET A 223 10.79 -12.75 -19.70
C MET A 223 9.40 -13.04 -20.18
N VAL A 224 9.12 -12.83 -21.46
CA VAL A 224 7.91 -13.34 -22.10
C VAL A 224 7.87 -14.87 -21.95
N GLU A 225 8.97 -15.57 -22.26
CA GLU A 225 9.04 -17.02 -22.10
C GLU A 225 8.81 -17.45 -20.64
N LEU A 226 9.51 -16.82 -19.69
CA LEU A 226 9.34 -17.10 -18.26
C LEU A 226 7.90 -16.85 -17.82
N HIS A 227 7.30 -15.74 -18.23
CA HIS A 227 5.94 -15.40 -17.84
C HIS A 227 4.94 -16.43 -18.34
N LEU A 228 5.08 -16.87 -19.60
CA LEU A 228 4.24 -17.91 -20.21
C LEU A 228 4.41 -19.29 -19.54
N GLN A 229 5.51 -19.55 -18.82
CA GLN A 229 5.66 -20.76 -18.01
C GLN A 229 4.75 -20.76 -16.78
N PHE A 230 4.45 -19.60 -16.21
CA PHE A 230 3.69 -19.44 -14.97
C PHE A 230 2.23 -18.97 -15.20
N TRP A 231 2.00 -18.16 -16.24
CA TRP A 231 0.69 -17.59 -16.60
C TRP A 231 0.38 -17.81 -18.09
N ALA A 232 -0.19 -18.97 -18.40
CA ALA A 232 -0.49 -19.37 -19.78
C ALA A 232 -1.68 -18.63 -20.45
N ASN A 233 -2.42 -17.80 -19.69
CA ASN A 233 -3.62 -17.10 -20.15
C ASN A 233 -3.41 -15.58 -20.35
N GLU A 234 -2.19 -15.07 -20.22
CA GLU A 234 -1.89 -13.64 -20.43
C GLU A 234 -1.52 -13.34 -21.89
N ASP A 235 -1.81 -12.11 -22.32
CA ASP A 235 -1.51 -11.62 -23.66
C ASP A 235 0.00 -11.38 -23.79
N PRO A 236 0.69 -11.93 -24.81
CA PRO A 236 2.10 -11.64 -25.05
C PRO A 236 2.42 -10.16 -25.35
N TYR A 237 1.42 -9.30 -25.51
CA TYR A 237 1.58 -7.86 -25.74
C TYR A 237 1.17 -7.00 -24.54
N PHE A 238 0.54 -7.57 -23.51
CA PHE A 238 0.07 -6.83 -22.34
C PHE A 238 0.35 -7.61 -21.05
N PHE A 239 1.36 -7.18 -20.31
CA PHE A 239 1.78 -7.82 -19.08
C PHE A 239 1.78 -6.80 -17.93
N PRO A 240 0.75 -6.80 -17.07
CA PRO A 240 0.81 -6.05 -15.81
C PRO A 240 2.00 -6.47 -14.95
N ALA A 241 2.45 -7.72 -15.15
CA ALA A 241 3.58 -8.36 -14.50
C ALA A 241 4.96 -7.96 -15.04
N LEU A 242 5.09 -7.40 -16.24
CA LEU A 242 6.36 -6.90 -16.79
C LEU A 242 6.54 -5.43 -16.39
N SER A 243 6.61 -5.15 -15.10
CA SER A 243 7.43 -4.00 -14.67
C SER A 243 8.87 -4.37 -15.06
N TRP A 244 9.28 -3.97 -16.26
CA TRP A 244 10.55 -4.32 -16.88
C TRP A 244 11.44 -3.09 -17.00
N PRO A 245 12.74 -3.23 -16.75
CA PRO A 245 13.35 -4.19 -15.83
C PRO A 245 13.04 -3.82 -14.37
N CYS A 246 12.53 -4.75 -13.57
CA CYS A 246 12.36 -4.51 -12.14
C CYS A 246 13.69 -4.71 -11.42
N ALA A 247 14.24 -3.63 -10.86
CA ALA A 247 15.37 -3.65 -9.93
C ALA A 247 15.00 -4.22 -8.54
N ASN A 248 14.03 -5.14 -8.48
CA ASN A 248 13.60 -5.72 -7.22
C ASN A 248 14.65 -6.74 -6.78
N ASP A 249 15.55 -6.33 -5.87
CA ASP A 249 16.33 -7.30 -5.09
C ASP A 249 15.34 -8.09 -4.22
N PRO A 250 15.29 -9.44 -4.27
CA PRO A 250 14.44 -10.23 -3.37
C PRO A 250 14.62 -9.87 -1.88
N LYS A 251 15.76 -9.30 -1.49
CA LYS A 251 16.02 -8.80 -0.13
C LYS A 251 15.22 -7.54 0.23
N SER A 252 14.69 -6.81 -0.75
CA SER A 252 13.84 -5.64 -0.52
C SER A 252 12.38 -6.00 -0.23
N ILE A 253 12.02 -7.29 -0.34
CA ILE A 253 10.66 -7.76 -0.06
C ILE A 253 10.50 -7.94 1.45
N LEU A 254 9.61 -7.15 2.04
CA LEU A 254 9.39 -7.07 3.48
C LEU A 254 8.34 -8.06 3.98
N ASP A 255 7.28 -8.29 3.20
CA ASP A 255 6.16 -9.14 3.61
C ASP A 255 5.53 -9.82 2.39
N TRP A 256 4.90 -10.96 2.64
CA TRP A 256 4.20 -11.78 1.65
C TRP A 256 2.85 -12.23 2.18
N GLN A 257 1.81 -12.06 1.39
CA GLN A 257 0.46 -12.41 1.79
C GLN A 257 -0.30 -13.02 0.61
N VAL A 258 -1.02 -14.12 0.86
CA VAL A 258 -1.98 -14.66 -0.10
C VAL A 258 -3.37 -14.22 0.32
N PHE A 259 -4.13 -13.68 -0.62
CA PHE A 259 -5.48 -13.23 -0.36
C PHE A 259 -6.43 -13.55 -1.51
N THR A 260 -7.71 -13.48 -1.21
CA THR A 260 -8.79 -13.66 -2.18
C THR A 260 -9.71 -12.44 -2.13
N VAL A 261 -10.36 -12.20 -3.26
CA VAL A 261 -11.33 -11.11 -3.44
C VAL A 261 -12.67 -11.70 -3.90
N GLU A 262 -13.69 -10.85 -4.03
CA GLU A 262 -14.99 -11.26 -4.57
C GLU A 262 -14.85 -12.02 -5.91
N GLY A 263 -15.63 -13.10 -6.08
CA GLY A 263 -15.54 -13.98 -7.25
C GLY A 263 -14.48 -15.09 -7.15
N GLY A 264 -13.77 -15.20 -6.02
CA GLY A 264 -12.85 -16.32 -5.74
C GLY A 264 -11.49 -16.20 -6.44
N ARG A 265 -11.20 -15.03 -7.05
CA ARG A 265 -9.88 -14.71 -7.60
C ARG A 265 -8.86 -14.68 -6.46
N LYS A 266 -7.68 -15.23 -6.70
CA LYS A 266 -6.62 -15.41 -5.71
C LYS A 266 -5.39 -14.61 -6.13
N PHE A 267 -4.72 -14.00 -5.16
CA PHE A 267 -3.57 -13.13 -5.40
C PHE A 267 -2.48 -13.39 -4.37
N VAL A 268 -1.23 -13.18 -4.78
CA VAL A 268 -0.08 -13.05 -3.87
C VAL A 268 0.34 -11.59 -3.86
N MET A 269 0.16 -10.92 -2.73
CA MET A 269 0.70 -9.59 -2.48
C MET A 269 2.09 -9.70 -1.85
N PHE A 270 2.95 -8.76 -2.18
CA PHE A 270 4.18 -8.52 -1.46
C PHE A 270 4.46 -7.02 -1.36
N MET A 271 5.15 -6.63 -0.29
CA MET A 271 5.55 -5.25 -0.06
C MET A 271 7.05 -5.09 -0.34
N ASN A 272 7.39 -4.16 -1.22
CA ASN A 272 8.77 -3.80 -1.54
C ASN A 272 9.21 -2.55 -0.77
N ASP A 273 10.44 -2.57 -0.26
CA ASP A 273 11.16 -1.39 0.20
C ASP A 273 12.07 -0.84 -0.91
N LEU A 274 11.72 0.31 -1.47
CA LEU A 274 12.53 0.96 -2.50
C LEU A 274 13.59 1.91 -1.89
N GLY A 275 13.71 1.95 -0.56
CA GLY A 275 14.60 2.86 0.18
C GLY A 275 14.06 4.28 0.33
N TYR A 276 13.21 4.74 -0.60
CA TYR A 276 12.53 6.04 -0.53
C TYR A 276 11.01 5.92 -0.42
N SER A 277 10.45 4.73 -0.63
CA SER A 277 9.03 4.44 -0.52
C SER A 277 8.80 2.95 -0.27
N ARG A 278 7.60 2.61 0.19
CA ARG A 278 7.12 1.22 0.25
C ARG A 278 5.98 1.06 -0.72
N GLU A 279 6.03 0.01 -1.53
CA GLU A 279 5.01 -0.27 -2.55
C GLU A 279 4.46 -1.68 -2.36
N ASN A 280 3.13 -1.80 -2.39
CA ASN A 280 2.48 -3.10 -2.48
C ASN A 280 2.34 -3.49 -3.95
N ARG A 281 2.63 -4.74 -4.26
CA ARG A 281 2.45 -5.35 -5.58
C ARG A 281 1.71 -6.65 -5.42
N ALA A 282 0.92 -7.04 -6.41
CA ALA A 282 0.18 -8.29 -6.38
C ALA A 282 0.27 -9.02 -7.72
N TYR A 283 0.37 -10.35 -7.65
CA TYR A 283 0.21 -11.25 -8.77
C TYR A 283 -1.12 -11.98 -8.64
N GLU A 284 -1.92 -11.98 -9.70
CA GLU A 284 -3.09 -12.87 -9.78
C GLU A 284 -2.64 -14.30 -10.03
N ILE A 285 -3.35 -15.24 -9.45
CA ILE A 285 -3.09 -16.67 -9.57
C ILE A 285 -4.27 -17.27 -10.28
N ASP A 286 -4.01 -17.83 -11.47
CA ASP A 286 -4.99 -18.63 -12.17
C ASP A 286 -4.92 -20.09 -11.69
N PRO A 287 -5.87 -20.55 -10.85
CA PRO A 287 -5.87 -21.93 -10.36
C PRO A 287 -6.14 -22.96 -11.47
N LYS A 288 -6.56 -22.51 -12.67
CA LYS A 288 -6.83 -23.36 -13.84
C LYS A 288 -5.69 -23.32 -14.87
N ALA A 289 -4.54 -22.73 -14.56
CA ALA A 289 -3.37 -22.78 -15.43
C ALA A 289 -2.89 -24.24 -15.62
N THR A 290 -3.47 -24.94 -16.60
CA THR A 290 -3.13 -26.33 -16.96
C THR A 290 -2.59 -26.44 -18.39
N GLY A 291 -2.07 -25.34 -18.96
CA GLY A 291 -1.47 -25.33 -20.29
C GLY A 291 -2.45 -25.37 -21.48
N LYS A 292 -3.71 -24.93 -21.31
CA LYS A 292 -4.62 -24.68 -22.43
C LYS A 292 -5.29 -23.31 -22.30
N LYS A 293 -5.04 -22.46 -23.29
CA LYS A 293 -5.58 -21.11 -23.45
C LYS A 293 -7.09 -21.06 -23.15
N LEU A 294 -7.46 -20.24 -22.18
CA LEU A 294 -8.78 -19.62 -22.09
C LEU A 294 -8.54 -18.11 -22.02
N ILE A 295 -9.03 -17.40 -23.04
CA ILE A 295 -9.03 -15.94 -23.08
C ILE A 295 -9.91 -15.47 -21.92
N ILE A 296 -9.32 -14.76 -20.97
CA ILE A 296 -10.07 -14.03 -19.94
C ILE A 296 -9.64 -12.56 -20.04
N ASN A 297 -10.47 -11.80 -20.75
CA ASN A 297 -10.58 -10.33 -20.86
C ASN A 297 -9.36 -9.43 -20.59
N GLU A 298 -9.07 -8.66 -21.62
CA GLU A 298 -8.44 -7.33 -21.68
C GLU A 298 -8.70 -6.47 -20.43
N TYR A 299 -7.61 -5.98 -19.84
CA TYR A 299 -7.53 -4.69 -19.13
C TYR A 299 -6.18 -4.09 -19.42
#